data_AF-A0A402SIM4-F1
#
_entry.id   AF-A0A402SIM4-F1
#
_cell.length_a   1.000
_cell.length_b   1.000
_cell.length_c   1.000
_cell.angle_alpha   90.00
_cell.angle_beta   90.00
_cell.angle_gamma   90.00
#
_symmetry.space_group_name_H-M   'P 1'
#
loop_
_entity.id
_entity.type
_entity.pdbx_description
1 polymer ?
#
loop_
_entity_poly.entity_id
_entity_poly.type
_entity_poly.pdbx_seq_one_letter_code
_entity_poly.pdbx_strand_id
1 'polypeptide(L)'
;MTGRLFNMKSLILSGVFLFFAVCDSARANYDWSKCDANGNVNIQNISLKGGQYLQGQELQKITVPISYTCTTTWSSFNSLVYSTAVSLSDMRQVATALKDRGLGMDIVVQEGSLTPVIFTWRDIQAGFSGWSSSKAFGQRMEAQKTYNRSGTITVHIFVEQVFNNNFLDINIPGSKINIYPYSPSQPGLSVEPPTVPFRALPVSAFNLRFIPDNSGKVIISPSNTINMGRFYTEYKETLVPREVPFTVTAQQNVGTQIPFVAPLAIEFRTNGLTLADADSTVILKNNKQENNGFRLSVMDVDNNTPVKFNVKTDMGSIHLDNGAGGRIIKQYKAKVEAIPGAVIKTGAFSAAMTVIVTYN
;
A
#
# COMPACT_ATOMS: atom_id res chain seq x y z
N MET A 1 -21.72 -22.48 -92.53
CA MET A 1 -23.04 -22.84 -92.01
C MET A 1 -22.96 -22.75 -90.49
N THR A 2 -23.41 -21.62 -89.92
CA THR A 2 -24.60 -21.54 -89.02
C THR A 2 -24.44 -22.39 -87.76
N GLY A 3 -24.38 -21.91 -86.53
CA GLY A 3 -24.78 -20.65 -85.92
C GLY A 3 -25.25 -21.01 -84.49
N ARG A 4 -24.63 -20.42 -83.47
CA ARG A 4 -25.11 -20.28 -82.07
C ARG A 4 -25.79 -21.49 -81.41
N LEU A 5 -25.01 -22.27 -80.67
CA LEU A 5 -25.47 -23.01 -79.48
C LEU A 5 -24.88 -22.32 -78.24
N PHE A 6 -25.43 -21.16 -77.93
CA PHE A 6 -25.28 -20.55 -76.61
C PHE A 6 -26.68 -20.36 -76.04
N ASN A 7 -26.79 -20.70 -74.76
CA ASN A 7 -27.84 -20.26 -73.86
C ASN A 7 -29.10 -21.15 -73.78
N MET A 8 -28.99 -22.26 -73.05
CA MET A 8 -30.11 -22.86 -72.29
C MET A 8 -29.55 -23.90 -71.29
N LYS A 9 -28.78 -23.41 -70.31
CA LYS A 9 -28.43 -24.15 -69.08
C LYS A 9 -28.59 -23.26 -67.83
N SER A 10 -29.55 -22.34 -67.86
CA SER A 10 -29.70 -21.31 -66.81
C SER A 10 -31.06 -21.28 -66.12
N LEU A 11 -31.98 -22.21 -66.39
CA LEU A 11 -33.23 -22.27 -65.64
C LEU A 11 -33.60 -23.74 -65.45
N ILE A 12 -34.12 -24.06 -64.26
CA ILE A 12 -34.37 -25.40 -63.72
C ILE A 12 -33.14 -26.07 -63.07
N LEU A 13 -32.58 -25.38 -62.06
CA LEU A 13 -32.34 -26.03 -60.76
C LEU A 13 -32.62 -24.99 -59.65
N SER A 14 -33.76 -24.32 -59.80
CA SER A 14 -34.36 -23.47 -58.77
C SER A 14 -35.02 -24.38 -57.75
N GLY A 15 -34.24 -24.91 -56.82
CA GLY A 15 -34.77 -25.80 -55.80
C GLY A 15 -33.67 -26.51 -55.03
N VAL A 16 -33.49 -26.05 -53.79
CA VAL A 16 -32.80 -26.73 -52.69
C VAL A 16 -31.26 -26.55 -52.67
N PHE A 17 -30.75 -26.12 -51.51
CA PHE A 17 -29.34 -26.01 -51.10
C PHE A 17 -28.56 -24.69 -51.36
N LEU A 18 -29.17 -23.55 -51.02
CA LEU A 18 -28.41 -22.38 -50.54
C LEU A 18 -28.96 -21.82 -49.23
N PHE A 19 -29.47 -22.72 -48.38
CA PHE A 19 -29.59 -22.54 -46.94
C PHE A 19 -28.49 -23.37 -46.23
N PHE A 20 -27.25 -23.26 -46.70
CA PHE A 20 -26.15 -23.20 -45.75
C PHE A 20 -26.03 -21.74 -45.34
N ALA A 21 -27.09 -21.26 -44.64
CA ALA A 21 -26.81 -20.41 -43.52
C ALA A 21 -25.72 -21.17 -42.76
N VAL A 22 -24.55 -20.56 -42.65
CA VAL A 22 -23.65 -20.87 -41.57
C VAL A 22 -24.51 -20.62 -40.34
N CYS A 23 -25.23 -21.66 -39.91
CA CYS A 23 -25.64 -21.83 -38.55
C CYS A 23 -24.30 -21.94 -37.83
N ASP A 24 -23.66 -20.78 -37.64
CA ASP A 24 -23.08 -20.50 -36.34
C ASP A 24 -24.21 -20.89 -35.40
N SER A 25 -24.12 -22.11 -34.87
CA SER A 25 -24.83 -22.47 -33.66
C SER A 25 -24.76 -21.22 -32.80
N ALA A 26 -25.90 -20.59 -32.51
CA ALA A 26 -25.97 -19.42 -31.66
C ALA A 26 -25.44 -19.87 -30.29
N ARG A 27 -24.11 -19.89 -30.17
CA ARG A 27 -23.39 -20.23 -28.97
C ARG A 27 -23.80 -19.12 -28.01
N ALA A 28 -24.32 -19.56 -26.88
CA ALA A 28 -24.84 -18.72 -25.83
C ALA A 28 -23.89 -17.54 -25.59
N ASN A 29 -24.38 -16.30 -25.73
CA ASN A 29 -23.58 -15.07 -25.64
C ASN A 29 -23.05 -14.82 -24.21
N TYR A 30 -23.32 -15.71 -23.25
CA TYR A 30 -22.94 -15.53 -21.85
C TYR A 30 -21.43 -15.34 -21.66
N ASP A 31 -20.62 -15.93 -22.52
CA ASP A 31 -19.16 -15.79 -22.52
C ASP A 31 -18.68 -14.39 -22.93
N TRP A 32 -19.55 -13.55 -23.50
CA TRP A 32 -19.29 -12.12 -23.73
C TRP A 32 -19.67 -11.24 -22.53
N SER A 33 -20.22 -11.83 -21.46
CA SER A 33 -20.34 -11.11 -20.20
C SER A 33 -18.96 -10.82 -19.62
N LYS A 34 -18.79 -9.71 -18.91
CA LYS A 34 -17.50 -9.35 -18.29
C LYS A 34 -17.68 -8.53 -17.03
N CYS A 35 -16.61 -8.47 -16.23
CA CYS A 35 -16.50 -7.54 -15.13
C CYS A 35 -15.19 -6.75 -15.25
N ASP A 36 -15.30 -5.43 -15.30
CA ASP A 36 -14.17 -4.51 -15.33
C ASP A 36 -13.93 -3.95 -13.92
N ALA A 37 -12.79 -4.30 -13.32
CA ALA A 37 -12.40 -3.78 -12.01
C ALA A 37 -12.19 -2.27 -12.07
N ASN A 38 -12.59 -1.54 -11.03
CA ASN A 38 -12.43 -0.09 -10.89
C ASN A 38 -11.46 0.18 -9.73
N GLY A 39 -10.29 0.74 -10.02
CA GLY A 39 -9.25 1.04 -9.03
C GLY A 39 -8.16 -0.03 -8.93
N ASN A 40 -7.49 -0.07 -7.76
CA ASN A 40 -6.37 -0.96 -7.47
C ASN A 40 -6.36 -1.35 -5.97
N VAL A 41 -5.76 -2.50 -5.66
CA VAL A 41 -5.45 -2.89 -4.28
C VAL A 41 -4.06 -2.34 -3.96
N ASN A 42 -4.02 -1.23 -3.23
CA ASN A 42 -2.75 -0.62 -2.83
C ASN A 42 -2.38 -1.05 -1.40
N ILE A 43 -1.37 -1.89 -1.29
CA ILE A 43 -0.78 -2.29 -0.01
C ILE A 43 0.47 -1.42 0.18
N GLN A 44 0.53 -0.71 1.30
CA GLN A 44 1.72 0.07 1.66
C GLN A 44 2.86 -0.88 2.07
N ASN A 45 4.09 -0.38 2.02
CA ASN A 45 5.21 -1.11 2.62
C ASN A 45 4.92 -1.37 4.11
N ILE A 46 5.35 -2.51 4.60
CA ILE A 46 5.12 -2.95 5.97
C ILE A 46 6.48 -3.14 6.63
N SER A 47 6.75 -2.38 7.68
CA SER A 47 7.95 -2.53 8.51
C SER A 47 7.56 -3.14 9.85
N LEU A 48 8.02 -4.37 10.11
CA LEU A 48 7.78 -5.13 11.32
C LEU A 48 9.04 -5.22 12.18
N LYS A 49 8.84 -5.34 13.49
CA LYS A 49 9.93 -5.58 14.44
C LYS A 49 10.56 -6.95 14.18
N GLY A 50 11.83 -7.01 13.80
CA GLY A 50 12.56 -8.26 13.66
C GLY A 50 12.58 -9.03 14.99
N GLY A 51 12.38 -10.35 14.91
CA GLY A 51 12.08 -11.16 16.07
C GLY A 51 11.94 -12.63 15.71
N GLN A 52 11.78 -13.46 16.74
CA GLN A 52 11.27 -14.81 16.58
C GLN A 52 9.75 -14.74 16.52
N TYR A 53 9.19 -15.38 15.50
CA TYR A 53 7.76 -15.51 15.32
C TYR A 53 7.33 -16.96 15.35
N LEU A 54 6.21 -17.21 16.01
CA LEU A 54 5.64 -18.55 16.11
C LEU A 54 4.78 -18.85 14.88
N GLN A 55 4.66 -20.13 14.55
CA GLN A 55 3.74 -20.57 13.51
C GLN A 55 2.30 -20.13 13.82
N GLY A 56 1.59 -19.64 12.81
CA GLY A 56 0.23 -19.10 12.90
C GLY A 56 0.15 -17.66 13.42
N GLN A 57 1.28 -17.04 13.78
CA GLN A 57 1.26 -15.66 14.26
C GLN A 57 0.89 -14.70 13.12
N GLU A 58 -0.15 -13.88 13.34
CA GLU A 58 -0.54 -12.79 12.45
C GLU A 58 0.57 -11.73 12.43
N LEU A 59 1.03 -11.40 11.23
CA LEU A 59 2.01 -10.33 11.00
C LEU A 59 1.32 -9.03 10.61
N GLN A 60 0.32 -9.14 9.73
CA GLN A 60 -0.42 -7.99 9.23
C GLN A 60 -1.78 -8.41 8.68
N LYS A 61 -2.80 -7.59 8.94
CA LYS A 61 -4.12 -7.69 8.32
C LYS A 61 -4.50 -6.36 7.69
N ILE A 62 -4.83 -6.36 6.40
CA ILE A 62 -5.14 -5.16 5.62
C ILE A 62 -6.45 -5.38 4.88
N THR A 63 -7.40 -4.46 5.03
CA THR A 63 -8.67 -4.47 4.30
C THR A 63 -8.70 -3.29 3.34
N VAL A 64 -8.89 -3.57 2.04
CA VAL A 64 -8.96 -2.56 0.98
C VAL A 64 -10.34 -2.61 0.31
N PRO A 65 -11.03 -1.48 0.14
CA PRO A 65 -12.26 -1.44 -0.64
C PRO A 65 -11.97 -1.67 -2.13
N ILE A 66 -12.85 -2.40 -2.79
CA ILE A 66 -12.79 -2.65 -4.23
C ILE A 66 -14.10 -2.23 -4.88
N SER A 67 -14.04 -1.89 -6.16
CA SER A 67 -15.23 -1.64 -6.97
C SER A 67 -15.05 -2.24 -8.36
N TYR A 68 -16.14 -2.56 -9.03
CA TYR A 68 -16.12 -3.13 -10.39
C TYR A 68 -17.47 -2.96 -11.07
N THR A 69 -17.46 -3.00 -12.40
CA THR A 69 -18.64 -2.91 -13.24
C THR A 69 -18.80 -4.21 -14.02
N CYS A 70 -19.92 -4.90 -13.84
CA CYS A 70 -20.22 -6.14 -14.56
C CYS A 70 -21.32 -5.90 -15.59
N THR A 71 -21.09 -6.39 -16.81
CA THR A 71 -22.08 -6.42 -17.89
C THR A 71 -22.41 -7.87 -18.17
N THR A 72 -23.68 -8.25 -17.98
CA THR A 72 -24.20 -9.57 -18.32
C THR A 72 -24.85 -9.54 -19.69
N THR A 73 -24.79 -10.67 -20.38
CA THR A 73 -25.36 -10.86 -21.71
C THR A 73 -26.46 -11.92 -21.65
N TRP A 74 -27.12 -12.17 -22.78
CA TRP A 74 -28.13 -13.22 -22.84
C TRP A 74 -27.48 -14.62 -22.81
N SER A 75 -28.15 -15.57 -22.16
CA SER A 75 -27.75 -16.98 -22.14
C SER A 75 -28.91 -17.87 -22.57
N SER A 76 -28.65 -18.85 -23.43
CA SER A 76 -29.62 -19.92 -23.74
C SER A 76 -29.71 -20.97 -22.61
N PHE A 77 -28.79 -20.92 -21.64
CA PHE A 77 -28.81 -21.79 -20.48
C PHE A 77 -29.69 -21.18 -19.39
N ASN A 78 -30.94 -21.65 -19.29
CA ASN A 78 -31.90 -21.20 -18.27
C ASN A 78 -31.40 -21.44 -16.82
N SER A 79 -30.47 -22.37 -16.62
CA SER A 79 -29.87 -22.68 -15.31
C SER A 79 -28.63 -21.83 -14.98
N LEU A 80 -28.12 -21.02 -15.92
CA LEU A 80 -26.93 -20.20 -15.67
C LEU A 80 -27.21 -19.15 -14.59
N VAL A 81 -26.34 -19.09 -13.59
CA VAL A 81 -26.40 -18.09 -12.54
C VAL A 81 -25.26 -17.10 -12.72
N TYR A 82 -25.62 -15.86 -13.07
CA TYR A 82 -24.71 -14.72 -12.98
C TYR A 82 -24.55 -14.32 -11.51
N SER A 83 -23.34 -14.51 -10.99
CA SER A 83 -22.90 -14.13 -9.65
C SER A 83 -21.39 -14.01 -9.73
N THR A 84 -20.83 -12.88 -9.30
CA THR A 84 -19.42 -12.65 -9.55
C THR A 84 -18.55 -13.68 -8.86
N ALA A 85 -17.50 -14.10 -9.57
CA ALA A 85 -16.48 -14.98 -9.04
C ALA A 85 -15.14 -14.27 -9.05
N VAL A 86 -14.30 -14.61 -8.10
CA VAL A 86 -12.94 -14.07 -7.99
C VAL A 86 -11.94 -15.20 -8.23
N SER A 87 -10.88 -14.90 -8.97
CA SER A 87 -9.76 -15.80 -9.21
C SER A 87 -8.44 -15.12 -8.87
N LEU A 88 -7.59 -15.87 -8.19
CA LEU A 88 -6.25 -15.46 -7.81
C LEU A 88 -5.19 -15.98 -8.79
N SER A 89 -5.58 -16.37 -10.01
CA SER A 89 -4.71 -17.11 -10.94
C SER A 89 -3.33 -16.49 -11.16
N ASP A 90 -3.22 -15.17 -11.06
CA ASP A 90 -2.01 -14.40 -11.33
C ASP A 90 -1.14 -14.17 -10.07
N MET A 91 -1.59 -14.60 -8.89
CA MET A 91 -0.91 -14.41 -7.59
C MET A 91 0.24 -15.39 -7.32
N ARG A 92 0.67 -16.16 -8.33
CA ARG A 92 1.73 -17.17 -8.17
C ARG A 92 3.02 -16.60 -7.63
N GLN A 93 3.48 -15.48 -8.17
CA GLN A 93 4.73 -14.88 -7.75
C GLN A 93 4.67 -14.34 -6.31
N VAL A 94 3.50 -13.84 -5.88
CA VAL A 94 3.25 -13.41 -4.49
C VAL A 94 3.33 -14.61 -3.55
N ALA A 95 2.68 -15.72 -3.89
CA ALA A 95 2.72 -16.93 -3.08
C ALA A 95 4.12 -17.53 -2.99
N THR A 96 4.89 -17.54 -4.08
CA THR A 96 6.30 -17.96 -4.05
C THR A 96 7.14 -17.08 -3.14
N ALA A 97 7.04 -15.75 -3.27
CA ALA A 97 7.81 -14.81 -2.45
C ALA A 97 7.58 -14.97 -0.94
N LEU A 98 6.33 -15.25 -0.53
CA LEU A 98 5.99 -15.52 0.87
C LEU A 98 6.47 -16.91 1.31
N LYS A 99 6.20 -17.94 0.50
CA LYS A 99 6.54 -19.33 0.81
C LYS A 99 8.04 -19.54 1.00
N ASP A 100 8.86 -18.95 0.13
CA ASP A 100 10.33 -19.06 0.19
C ASP A 100 10.92 -18.45 1.47
N ARG A 101 10.12 -17.67 2.21
CA ARG A 101 10.48 -17.02 3.46
C ARG A 101 9.72 -17.57 4.67
N GLY A 102 9.01 -18.70 4.53
CA GLY A 102 8.26 -19.32 5.63
C GLY A 102 7.01 -18.53 6.03
N LEU A 103 6.51 -17.66 5.16
CA LEU A 103 5.30 -16.86 5.39
C LEU A 103 4.12 -17.44 4.61
N GLY A 104 2.92 -17.16 5.12
CA GLY A 104 1.64 -17.51 4.52
C GLY A 104 0.76 -16.28 4.34
N MET A 105 -0.28 -16.44 3.52
CA MET A 105 -1.28 -15.41 3.29
C MET A 105 -2.65 -16.02 3.05
N ASP A 106 -3.67 -15.49 3.71
CA ASP A 106 -5.06 -15.70 3.35
C ASP A 106 -5.62 -14.46 2.65
N ILE A 107 -6.53 -14.68 1.70
CA ILE A 107 -7.27 -13.60 1.04
C ILE A 107 -8.76 -13.82 1.24
N VAL A 108 -9.42 -12.84 1.84
CA VAL A 108 -10.86 -12.84 2.06
C VAL A 108 -11.49 -11.80 1.14
N VAL A 109 -12.52 -12.19 0.39
CA VAL A 109 -13.24 -11.30 -0.52
C VAL A 109 -14.71 -11.28 -0.13
N GLN A 110 -15.30 -10.08 -0.07
CA GLN A 110 -16.69 -9.90 0.35
C GLN A 110 -17.37 -8.82 -0.47
N GLU A 111 -18.55 -9.10 -1.04
CA GLU A 111 -19.41 -8.08 -1.66
C GLU A 111 -20.52 -7.66 -0.67
N GLY A 112 -20.55 -6.39 -0.28
CA GLY A 112 -21.52 -5.87 0.69
C GLY A 112 -21.52 -6.66 2.01
N SER A 113 -22.70 -7.14 2.43
CA SER A 113 -22.91 -7.94 3.64
C SER A 113 -23.01 -9.45 3.38
N LEU A 114 -22.67 -9.91 2.17
CA LEU A 114 -22.70 -11.34 1.87
C LEU A 114 -21.66 -12.13 2.68
N THR A 115 -21.83 -13.44 2.74
CA THR A 115 -20.84 -14.32 3.35
C THR A 115 -19.51 -14.17 2.61
N PRO A 116 -18.40 -13.88 3.31
CA PRO A 116 -17.11 -13.71 2.67
C PRO A 116 -16.61 -15.04 2.10
N VAL A 117 -15.95 -14.97 0.96
CA VAL A 117 -15.20 -16.10 0.41
C VAL A 117 -13.75 -16.02 0.85
N ILE A 118 -13.18 -17.14 1.26
CA ILE A 118 -11.82 -17.21 1.78
C ILE A 118 -10.98 -18.08 0.86
N PHE A 119 -9.84 -17.55 0.42
CA PHE A 119 -8.73 -18.31 -0.14
C PHE A 119 -7.74 -18.52 0.98
N THR A 120 -7.74 -19.73 1.52
CA THR A 120 -6.77 -20.09 2.57
C THR A 120 -5.39 -20.23 1.95
N TRP A 121 -4.35 -20.13 2.78
CA TRP A 121 -3.00 -20.40 2.33
C TRP A 121 -2.86 -21.78 1.68
N ARG A 122 -3.57 -22.79 2.19
CA ARG A 122 -3.64 -24.12 1.57
C ARG A 122 -4.21 -24.07 0.16
N ASP A 123 -5.29 -23.31 -0.07
CA ASP A 123 -5.88 -23.13 -1.40
C ASP A 123 -4.88 -22.46 -2.36
N ILE A 124 -4.19 -21.43 -1.87
CA ILE A 124 -3.21 -20.66 -2.62
C ILE A 124 -1.99 -21.53 -2.99
N GLN A 125 -1.55 -22.40 -2.08
CA GLN A 125 -0.45 -23.34 -2.30
C GLN A 125 -0.81 -24.50 -3.23
N ALA A 126 -2.03 -25.03 -3.12
CA ALA A 126 -2.51 -26.15 -3.95
C ALA A 126 -2.54 -25.80 -5.44
N GLY A 127 -2.55 -24.51 -5.76
CA GLY A 127 -2.24 -24.00 -7.07
C GLY A 127 -3.28 -23.03 -7.61
N PHE A 128 -2.85 -22.29 -8.60
CA PHE A 128 -3.63 -21.29 -9.32
C PHE A 128 -4.22 -21.94 -10.56
N SER A 129 -5.27 -22.75 -10.42
CA SER A 129 -5.86 -23.51 -11.53
C SER A 129 -6.79 -22.65 -12.41
N GLY A 130 -6.36 -21.41 -12.71
CA GLY A 130 -7.05 -20.50 -13.63
C GLY A 130 -8.54 -20.35 -13.31
N TRP A 131 -9.36 -20.55 -14.33
CA TRP A 131 -10.83 -20.47 -14.27
C TRP A 131 -11.43 -21.40 -13.21
N SER A 132 -10.98 -22.66 -13.10
CA SER A 132 -11.63 -23.66 -12.25
C SER A 132 -11.46 -23.42 -10.75
N SER A 133 -10.42 -22.69 -10.34
CA SER A 133 -10.20 -22.28 -8.94
C SER A 133 -11.02 -21.06 -8.50
N SER A 134 -11.79 -20.45 -9.41
CA SER A 134 -12.55 -19.24 -9.07
C SER A 134 -13.66 -19.55 -8.08
N LYS A 135 -13.83 -18.69 -7.08
CA LYS A 135 -14.90 -18.84 -6.08
C LYS A 135 -15.94 -17.72 -6.22
N ALA A 136 -17.22 -18.08 -6.20
CA ALA A 136 -18.32 -17.12 -6.23
C ALA A 136 -18.34 -16.30 -4.93
N PHE A 137 -18.62 -15.00 -5.03
CA PHE A 137 -18.68 -14.09 -3.89
C PHE A 137 -19.72 -12.97 -4.00
N GLY A 138 -20.19 -12.64 -5.20
CA GLY A 138 -21.15 -11.56 -5.41
C GLY A 138 -22.61 -11.97 -5.42
N GLN A 139 -23.47 -10.97 -5.35
CA GLN A 139 -24.92 -11.12 -5.47
C GLN A 139 -25.31 -11.64 -6.84
N ARG A 140 -26.48 -12.29 -6.90
CA ARG A 140 -27.07 -12.71 -8.17
C ARG A 140 -27.36 -11.50 -9.05
N MET A 141 -27.05 -11.64 -10.33
CA MET A 141 -27.31 -10.66 -11.39
C MET A 141 -28.29 -11.27 -12.40
N GLU A 142 -29.07 -10.41 -13.04
CA GLU A 142 -29.92 -10.81 -14.16
C GLU A 142 -29.13 -10.69 -15.46
N ALA A 143 -29.56 -11.42 -16.48
CA ALA A 143 -29.00 -11.33 -17.82
C ALA A 143 -29.28 -9.97 -18.47
N GLN A 144 -28.44 -9.58 -19.43
CA GLN A 144 -28.60 -8.36 -20.26
C GLN A 144 -28.66 -7.05 -19.46
N LYS A 145 -27.93 -6.95 -18.35
CA LYS A 145 -27.88 -5.77 -17.49
C LYS A 145 -26.45 -5.40 -17.11
N THR A 146 -26.27 -4.13 -16.76
CA THR A 146 -25.01 -3.60 -16.24
C THR A 146 -25.17 -3.26 -14.76
N TYR A 147 -24.20 -3.69 -13.94
CA TYR A 147 -24.19 -3.50 -12.50
C TYR A 147 -22.90 -2.82 -12.07
N ASN A 148 -23.01 -1.79 -11.23
CA ASN A 148 -21.88 -1.26 -10.46
C ASN A 148 -21.90 -1.90 -9.08
N ARG A 149 -20.78 -2.49 -8.69
CA ARG A 149 -20.63 -3.28 -7.48
C ARG A 149 -19.41 -2.84 -6.70
N SER A 150 -19.44 -3.10 -5.40
CA SER A 150 -18.33 -2.82 -4.50
C SER A 150 -18.25 -3.87 -3.39
N GLY A 151 -17.06 -4.02 -2.86
CA GLY A 151 -16.75 -5.00 -1.84
C GLY A 151 -15.44 -4.68 -1.13
N THR A 152 -14.91 -5.66 -0.43
CA THR A 152 -13.61 -5.57 0.24
C THR A 152 -12.75 -6.78 -0.10
N ILE A 153 -11.44 -6.53 -0.12
CA ILE A 153 -10.43 -7.57 -0.10
C ILE A 153 -9.65 -7.40 1.19
N THR A 154 -9.60 -8.46 2.00
CA THR A 154 -8.76 -8.53 3.18
C THR A 154 -7.59 -9.46 2.91
N VAL A 155 -6.38 -8.93 3.06
CA VAL A 155 -5.12 -9.69 3.02
C VAL A 155 -4.67 -9.92 4.45
N HIS A 156 -4.47 -11.19 4.82
CA HIS A 156 -3.98 -11.60 6.13
C HIS A 156 -2.66 -12.33 5.94
N ILE A 157 -1.55 -11.70 6.34
CA ILE A 157 -0.18 -12.25 6.25
C ILE A 157 0.19 -12.81 7.62
N PHE A 158 0.73 -14.02 7.64
CA PHE A 158 1.07 -14.73 8.86
C PHE A 158 2.33 -15.60 8.69
N VAL A 159 2.82 -16.14 9.78
CA VAL A 159 3.99 -17.02 9.81
C VAL A 159 3.57 -18.48 9.61
N GLU A 160 4.00 -19.10 8.50
CA GLU A 160 3.67 -20.49 8.18
C GLU A 160 4.65 -21.48 8.81
N GLN A 161 5.93 -21.10 8.90
CA GLN A 161 6.99 -21.87 9.54
C GLN A 161 7.75 -20.97 10.51
N VAL A 162 8.27 -21.53 11.61
CA VAL A 162 9.00 -20.74 12.62
C VAL A 162 10.02 -19.84 11.94
N PHE A 163 9.87 -18.54 12.16
CA PHE A 163 10.65 -17.50 11.51
C PHE A 163 11.54 -16.83 12.56
N ASN A 164 12.86 -16.98 12.44
CA ASN A 164 13.84 -16.42 13.36
C ASN A 164 14.44 -15.13 12.80
N ASN A 165 14.86 -14.22 13.70
CA ASN A 165 15.40 -12.88 13.43
C ASN A 165 16.18 -12.77 12.10
N ASN A 166 15.49 -12.34 11.06
CA ASN A 166 16.13 -11.98 9.81
C ASN A 166 16.01 -10.48 9.64
N PHE A 167 17.12 -9.75 9.78
CA PHE A 167 17.18 -8.39 9.28
C PHE A 167 17.16 -8.48 7.75
N LEU A 168 15.98 -8.32 7.16
CA LEU A 168 15.77 -8.51 5.73
C LEU A 168 14.59 -7.69 5.20
N ASP A 169 14.56 -7.58 3.88
CA ASP A 169 13.47 -6.99 3.11
C ASP A 169 12.96 -8.04 2.11
N ILE A 170 11.65 -8.30 2.14
CA ILE A 170 10.97 -9.21 1.20
C ILE A 170 10.19 -8.34 0.22
N ASN A 171 10.64 -8.32 -1.03
CA ASN A 171 9.89 -7.70 -2.12
C ASN A 171 8.74 -8.61 -2.54
N ILE A 172 7.50 -8.16 -2.32
CA ILE A 172 6.30 -8.82 -2.80
C ILE A 172 5.93 -8.20 -4.15
N PRO A 173 5.96 -8.98 -5.24
CA PRO A 173 5.73 -8.45 -6.58
C PRO A 173 4.29 -8.00 -6.77
N GLY A 174 4.10 -7.02 -7.67
CA GLY A 174 2.78 -6.62 -8.11
C GLY A 174 2.07 -7.77 -8.83
N SER A 175 0.75 -7.80 -8.75
CA SER A 175 -0.06 -8.90 -9.26
C SER A 175 -1.42 -8.43 -9.74
N LYS A 176 -2.30 -9.37 -10.10
CA LYS A 176 -3.67 -9.13 -10.54
C LYS A 176 -4.62 -10.11 -9.86
N ILE A 177 -5.85 -9.64 -9.63
CA ILE A 177 -6.98 -10.45 -9.20
C ILE A 177 -8.06 -10.35 -10.28
N ASN A 178 -8.50 -11.48 -10.79
CA ASN A 178 -9.51 -11.53 -11.84
C ASN A 178 -10.90 -11.60 -11.21
N ILE A 179 -11.81 -10.76 -11.69
CA ILE A 179 -13.23 -10.77 -11.30
C ILE A 179 -14.03 -11.16 -12.53
N TYR A 180 -14.78 -12.25 -12.42
CA TYR A 180 -15.60 -12.82 -13.48
C TYR A 180 -17.09 -12.61 -13.20
N PRO A 181 -17.95 -12.52 -14.24
CA PRO A 181 -19.39 -12.29 -14.10
C PRO A 181 -20.19 -13.53 -13.63
N TYR A 182 -19.57 -14.71 -13.65
CA TYR A 182 -20.12 -15.98 -13.18
C TYR A 182 -18.98 -16.88 -12.69
N SER A 183 -19.34 -17.96 -11.98
CA SER A 183 -18.41 -18.97 -11.45
C SER A 183 -18.28 -20.17 -12.40
N PRO A 184 -17.14 -20.89 -12.43
CA PRO A 184 -17.01 -22.19 -13.10
C PRO A 184 -17.97 -23.25 -12.52
N SER A 185 -18.26 -23.17 -11.23
CA SER A 185 -19.13 -24.11 -10.53
C SER A 185 -20.59 -23.69 -10.71
N GLN A 186 -21.23 -24.22 -11.77
CA GLN A 186 -22.65 -24.00 -12.07
C GLN A 186 -23.48 -25.26 -11.79
N PRO A 187 -24.73 -25.13 -11.30
CA PRO A 187 -25.60 -26.29 -11.07
C PRO A 187 -25.94 -27.01 -12.38
N GLY A 188 -25.40 -28.23 -12.55
CA GLY A 188 -25.70 -29.09 -13.70
C GLY A 188 -25.23 -28.55 -15.06
N LEU A 189 -24.30 -27.59 -15.06
CA LEU A 189 -23.79 -26.95 -16.27
C LEU A 189 -22.26 -26.81 -16.18
N SER A 190 -21.58 -27.13 -17.27
CA SER A 190 -20.17 -26.75 -17.44
C SER A 190 -20.12 -25.47 -18.25
N VAL A 191 -19.44 -24.46 -17.72
CA VAL A 191 -19.27 -23.16 -18.37
C VAL A 191 -17.80 -22.87 -18.60
N GLU A 192 -17.50 -22.30 -19.75
CA GLU A 192 -16.18 -21.79 -20.10
C GLU A 192 -15.99 -20.39 -19.52
N PRO A 193 -14.75 -19.91 -19.33
CA PRO A 193 -14.51 -18.54 -18.89
C PRO A 193 -14.98 -17.53 -19.94
N PRO A 194 -15.20 -16.25 -19.54
CA PRO A 194 -15.46 -15.18 -20.50
C PRO A 194 -14.39 -15.07 -21.59
N THR A 195 -14.83 -14.83 -22.83
CA THR A 195 -13.97 -14.74 -24.02
C THR A 195 -13.63 -13.30 -24.40
N VAL A 196 -14.37 -12.32 -23.87
CA VAL A 196 -14.13 -10.90 -24.13
C VAL A 196 -13.08 -10.31 -23.18
N PRO A 197 -12.29 -9.32 -23.62
CA PRO A 197 -11.36 -8.62 -22.75
C PRO A 197 -12.05 -7.95 -21.57
N PHE A 198 -11.44 -8.05 -20.39
CA PHE A 198 -11.88 -7.42 -19.16
C PHE A 198 -10.69 -6.81 -18.41
N ARG A 199 -10.97 -5.85 -17.54
CA ARG A 199 -9.96 -5.21 -16.69
C ARG A 199 -9.84 -5.95 -15.36
N ALA A 200 -8.74 -6.68 -15.18
CA ALA A 200 -8.39 -7.28 -13.89
C ALA A 200 -8.11 -6.20 -12.83
N LEU A 201 -8.25 -6.56 -11.55
CA LEU A 201 -7.93 -5.69 -10.42
C LEU A 201 -6.43 -5.75 -10.13
N PRO A 202 -5.65 -4.67 -10.39
CA PRO A 202 -4.23 -4.67 -10.10
C PRO A 202 -3.98 -4.63 -8.59
N VAL A 203 -2.96 -5.36 -8.15
CA VAL A 203 -2.43 -5.36 -6.79
C VAL A 203 -1.03 -4.75 -6.84
N SER A 204 -0.80 -3.68 -6.08
CA SER A 204 0.51 -3.01 -6.03
C SER A 204 1.59 -3.93 -5.44
N ALA A 205 2.81 -3.82 -5.96
CA ALA A 205 3.99 -4.37 -5.30
C ALA A 205 4.22 -3.65 -3.97
N PHE A 206 4.77 -4.35 -2.97
CA PHE A 206 5.11 -3.77 -1.68
C PHE A 206 6.27 -4.53 -1.04
N ASN A 207 6.94 -3.89 -0.07
CA ASN A 207 8.00 -4.50 0.70
C ASN A 207 7.51 -4.90 2.09
N LEU A 208 7.90 -6.09 2.55
CA LEU A 208 7.72 -6.56 3.91
C LEU A 208 9.08 -6.65 4.58
N ARG A 209 9.36 -5.72 5.50
CA ARG A 209 10.66 -5.56 6.15
C ARG A 209 10.61 -6.06 7.58
N PHE A 210 11.62 -6.81 7.98
CA PHE A 210 11.83 -7.22 9.37
C PHE A 210 13.09 -6.54 9.87
N ILE A 211 12.94 -5.66 10.86
CA ILE A 211 14.02 -4.80 11.35
C ILE A 211 14.19 -5.03 12.86
N PRO A 212 15.26 -5.69 13.31
CA PRO A 212 15.47 -6.00 14.72
C PRO A 212 15.59 -4.76 15.61
N ASP A 213 15.37 -4.94 16.91
CA ASP A 213 15.74 -3.94 17.91
C ASP A 213 17.23 -3.62 17.84
N ASN A 214 17.60 -2.39 18.22
CA ASN A 214 19.00 -1.91 18.19
C ASN A 214 19.68 -1.99 16.82
N SER A 215 18.90 -2.11 15.74
CA SER A 215 19.39 -2.14 14.36
C SER A 215 19.92 -0.80 13.87
N GLY A 216 19.49 0.30 14.51
CA GLY A 216 19.97 1.64 14.23
C GLY A 216 20.12 2.48 15.48
N LYS A 217 20.79 3.62 15.33
CA LYS A 217 21.02 4.62 16.37
C LYS A 217 20.80 6.01 15.81
N VAL A 218 20.25 6.90 16.63
CA VAL A 218 20.13 8.33 16.34
C VAL A 218 21.26 9.07 17.05
N ILE A 219 21.97 9.93 16.34
CA ILE A 219 23.09 10.73 16.85
C ILE A 219 22.78 12.20 16.59
N ILE A 220 22.84 13.01 17.65
CA ILE A 220 22.74 14.47 17.56
C ILE A 220 24.15 15.05 17.72
N SER A 221 24.61 15.81 16.73
CA SER A 221 25.97 16.39 16.69
C SER A 221 25.91 17.92 16.57
N PRO A 222 26.79 18.66 17.26
CA PRO A 222 27.97 18.19 18.01
C PRO A 222 27.66 17.65 19.41
N SER A 223 26.49 17.95 19.98
CA SER A 223 26.09 17.40 21.26
C SER A 223 24.56 17.31 21.38
N ASN A 224 24.09 16.52 22.36
CA ASN A 224 22.67 16.44 22.73
C ASN A 224 22.15 17.69 23.46
N THR A 225 23.02 18.66 23.75
CA THR A 225 22.69 19.90 24.46
C THR A 225 23.07 21.10 23.60
N ILE A 226 22.07 21.80 23.08
CA ILE A 226 22.31 22.97 22.23
C ILE A 226 22.37 24.22 23.12
N ASN A 227 23.55 24.81 23.25
CA ASN A 227 23.75 26.02 24.06
C ASN A 227 23.43 27.28 23.24
N MET A 228 22.34 27.96 23.59
CA MET A 228 21.90 29.22 22.94
C MET A 228 22.60 30.48 23.49
N GLY A 229 23.46 30.32 24.50
CA GLY A 229 24.15 31.41 25.18
C GLY A 229 23.22 32.30 26.02
N ARG A 230 23.64 33.54 26.28
CA ARG A 230 22.91 34.51 27.12
C ARG A 230 22.19 35.55 26.28
N PHE A 231 20.92 35.81 26.54
CA PHE A 231 20.15 36.88 25.90
C PHE A 231 20.07 38.08 26.85
N TYR A 232 20.54 39.24 26.41
CA TYR A 232 20.55 40.46 27.21
C TYR A 232 19.25 41.24 26.99
N THR A 233 18.52 41.51 28.07
CA THR A 233 17.19 42.15 28.03
C THR A 233 17.23 43.65 27.74
N GLU A 234 18.40 44.27 27.90
CA GLU A 234 18.65 45.71 27.73
C GLU A 234 18.46 46.19 26.29
N TYR A 235 18.54 45.28 25.31
CA TYR A 235 18.48 45.58 23.88
C TYR A 235 17.25 44.94 23.22
N LYS A 236 16.09 45.03 23.89
CA LYS A 236 14.85 44.36 23.44
C LYS A 236 14.44 44.69 22.00
N GLU A 237 14.66 45.92 21.56
CA GLU A 237 14.29 46.37 20.21
C GLU A 237 15.26 45.92 19.12
N THR A 238 16.50 45.58 19.48
CA THR A 238 17.56 45.14 18.55
C THR A 238 17.96 43.68 18.78
N LEU A 239 17.16 42.93 19.55
CA LEU A 239 17.39 41.53 19.88
C LEU A 239 17.20 40.65 18.63
N VAL A 240 18.31 40.37 17.95
CA VAL A 240 18.35 39.49 16.77
C VAL A 240 18.11 38.03 17.20
N PRO A 241 17.37 37.23 16.39
CA PRO A 241 17.28 35.80 16.60
C PRO A 241 18.66 35.14 16.71
N ARG A 242 18.79 34.17 17.61
CA ARG A 242 19.98 33.33 17.67
C ARG A 242 19.71 31.99 17.04
N GLU A 243 20.62 31.58 16.17
CA GLU A 243 20.57 30.31 15.46
C GLU A 243 21.81 29.50 15.80
N VAL A 244 21.62 28.24 16.20
CA VAL A 244 22.72 27.30 16.47
C VAL A 244 22.51 26.06 15.60
N PRO A 245 23.45 25.72 14.71
CA PRO A 245 23.33 24.55 13.85
C PRO A 245 23.55 23.26 14.64
N PHE A 246 22.85 22.21 14.23
CA PHE A 246 23.07 20.85 14.69
C PHE A 246 22.70 19.86 13.58
N THR A 247 23.10 18.61 13.73
CA THR A 247 22.72 17.55 12.79
C THR A 247 22.04 16.41 13.51
N VAL A 248 21.10 15.77 12.81
CA VAL A 248 20.51 14.49 13.21
C VAL A 248 21.01 13.44 12.23
N THR A 249 21.75 12.46 12.74
CA THR A 249 22.20 11.30 11.96
C THR A 249 21.42 10.08 12.38
N ALA A 250 20.79 9.39 11.43
CA ALA A 250 20.33 8.01 11.63
C ALA A 250 21.38 7.08 11.04
N GLN A 251 21.88 6.15 11.85
CA GLN A 251 22.96 5.25 11.49
C GLN A 251 22.54 3.80 11.75
N GLN A 252 22.90 2.91 10.83
CA GLN A 252 22.81 1.47 10.98
C GLN A 252 23.83 0.99 12.03
N ASN A 253 23.39 0.16 12.96
CA ASN A 253 24.21 -0.36 14.05
C ASN A 253 24.54 -1.85 13.89
N VAL A 254 23.72 -2.58 13.13
CA VAL A 254 23.94 -4.01 12.83
C VAL A 254 23.77 -4.27 11.34
N GLY A 255 24.54 -5.21 10.80
CA GLY A 255 24.47 -5.59 9.39
C GLY A 255 23.17 -6.31 9.04
N THR A 256 22.66 -6.11 7.82
CA THR A 256 21.58 -6.91 7.24
C THR A 256 22.13 -8.14 6.51
N GLN A 257 21.32 -9.19 6.36
CA GLN A 257 21.70 -10.37 5.57
C GLN A 257 21.77 -10.05 4.07
N ILE A 258 20.81 -9.26 3.58
CA ILE A 258 20.71 -8.82 2.20
C ILE A 258 20.59 -7.29 2.23
N PRO A 259 21.45 -6.54 1.51
CA PRO A 259 21.33 -5.08 1.45
C PRO A 259 19.98 -4.62 0.92
N PHE A 260 19.42 -3.59 1.54
CA PHE A 260 18.18 -2.97 1.07
C PHE A 260 18.10 -1.49 1.47
N VAL A 261 17.17 -0.77 0.87
CA VAL A 261 16.92 0.65 1.13
C VAL A 261 15.62 0.77 1.91
N ALA A 262 15.67 1.45 3.05
CA ALA A 262 14.49 1.70 3.88
C ALA A 262 14.22 3.22 3.99
N PRO A 263 13.00 3.69 3.70
CA PRO A 263 12.63 5.06 3.97
C PRO A 263 12.53 5.29 5.48
N LEU A 264 12.90 6.49 5.92
CA LEU A 264 12.85 6.92 7.31
C LEU A 264 11.96 8.16 7.44
N ALA A 265 11.19 8.21 8.52
CA ALA A 265 10.59 9.45 9.01
C ALA A 265 11.34 9.94 10.25
N ILE A 266 11.34 11.25 10.44
CA ILE A 266 11.83 11.94 11.63
C ILE A 266 10.68 12.71 12.31
N GLU A 267 10.70 12.74 13.64
CA GLU A 267 9.74 13.46 14.46
C GLU A 267 10.49 14.15 15.61
N PHE A 268 10.20 15.43 15.84
CA PHE A 268 10.68 16.19 16.99
C PHE A 268 9.55 16.27 18.02
N ARG A 269 9.62 15.43 19.06
CA ARG A 269 8.64 15.41 20.15
C ARG A 269 8.95 16.42 21.22
N THR A 270 7.96 17.23 21.58
CA THR A 270 8.14 18.27 22.60
C THR A 270 7.91 17.80 24.03
N ASN A 271 7.43 16.56 24.22
CA ASN A 271 7.22 15.96 25.55
C ASN A 271 6.37 16.85 26.49
N GLY A 272 5.35 17.52 25.96
CA GLY A 272 4.40 18.33 26.74
C GLY A 272 4.74 19.82 26.86
N LEU A 273 5.76 20.32 26.15
CA LEU A 273 6.00 21.77 26.06
C LEU A 273 4.86 22.49 25.33
N THR A 274 4.59 23.73 25.72
CA THR A 274 3.54 24.56 25.14
C THR A 274 3.91 25.00 23.72
N LEU A 275 3.10 24.58 22.75
CA LEU A 275 3.27 24.89 21.33
C LEU A 275 2.62 26.22 20.94
N ALA A 276 3.17 26.85 19.91
CA ALA A 276 2.63 28.04 19.27
C ALA A 276 2.92 28.02 17.76
N ASP A 277 2.46 29.05 17.04
CA ASP A 277 2.71 29.25 15.61
C ASP A 277 2.40 28.00 14.76
N ALA A 278 1.19 27.46 14.91
CA ALA A 278 0.75 26.23 14.24
C ALA A 278 1.72 25.04 14.45
N ASP A 279 2.07 24.81 15.72
CA ASP A 279 2.91 23.72 16.22
C ASP A 279 4.37 23.75 15.75
N SER A 280 4.84 24.90 15.27
CA SER A 280 6.21 25.07 14.77
C SER A 280 7.17 25.73 15.77
N THR A 281 6.63 26.25 16.89
CA THR A 281 7.43 26.87 17.94
C THR A 281 7.02 26.36 19.32
N VAL A 282 7.96 26.40 20.26
CA VAL A 282 7.74 26.17 21.69
C VAL A 282 7.92 27.47 22.44
N ILE A 283 6.97 27.81 23.31
CA ILE A 283 7.10 28.95 24.24
C ILE A 283 8.05 28.54 25.37
N LEU A 284 9.12 29.31 25.57
CA LEU A 284 10.12 29.02 26.58
C LEU A 284 9.70 29.54 27.96
N LYS A 285 10.05 28.76 28.99
CA LYS A 285 9.79 29.11 30.40
C LYS A 285 11.10 29.27 31.16
N ASN A 286 11.13 30.22 32.09
CA ASN A 286 12.24 30.36 33.02
C ASN A 286 12.18 29.27 34.12
N ASN A 287 13.19 29.26 34.99
CA ASN A 287 13.26 28.36 36.15
C ASN A 287 12.09 28.48 37.15
N LYS A 288 11.29 29.55 37.08
CA LYS A 288 10.06 29.74 37.87
C LYS A 288 8.80 29.22 37.15
N GLN A 289 8.95 28.53 36.02
CA GLN A 289 7.86 28.04 35.17
C GLN A 289 7.00 29.15 34.55
N GLU A 290 7.50 30.38 34.52
CA GLU A 290 6.85 31.50 33.87
C GLU A 290 7.32 31.63 32.42
N ASN A 291 6.43 32.00 31.50
CA ASN A 291 6.81 32.32 30.12
C ASN A 291 7.89 33.41 30.13
N ASN A 292 9.04 33.13 29.51
CA ASN A 292 10.20 34.02 29.57
C ASN A 292 10.23 35.09 28.46
N GLY A 293 9.24 35.06 27.56
CA GLY A 293 9.13 35.99 26.42
C GLY A 293 9.87 35.56 25.15
N PHE A 294 10.48 34.36 25.13
CA PHE A 294 11.13 33.78 23.96
C PHE A 294 10.36 32.56 23.43
N ARG A 295 10.55 32.28 22.15
CA ARG A 295 10.14 31.02 21.52
C ARG A 295 11.33 30.31 20.88
N LEU A 296 11.25 28.98 20.84
CA LEU A 296 12.21 28.10 20.19
C LEU A 296 11.56 27.45 18.97
N SER A 297 12.22 27.50 17.82
CA SER A 297 11.89 26.66 16.65
C SER A 297 13.08 25.81 16.25
N VAL A 298 12.80 24.69 15.56
CA VAL A 298 13.80 23.93 14.82
C VAL A 298 13.55 24.17 13.35
N MET A 299 14.57 24.62 12.61
CA MET A 299 14.46 24.84 11.18
C MET A 299 15.23 23.75 10.44
N ASP A 300 14.61 23.16 9.44
CA ASP A 300 15.30 22.33 8.46
C ASP A 300 16.15 23.23 7.56
N VAL A 301 17.44 22.94 7.44
CA VAL A 301 18.39 23.77 6.68
C VAL A 301 18.21 23.61 5.18
N ASP A 302 17.80 22.42 4.70
CA ASP A 302 17.72 22.11 3.26
C ASP A 302 16.66 22.95 2.56
N ASN A 303 15.53 23.21 3.24
CA ASN A 303 14.39 23.95 2.71
C ASN A 303 14.12 25.27 3.45
N ASN A 304 14.89 25.59 4.50
CA ASN A 304 14.71 26.74 5.38
C ASN A 304 13.28 26.88 5.94
N THR A 305 12.62 25.75 6.18
CA THR A 305 11.26 25.71 6.75
C THR A 305 11.28 25.30 8.23
N PRO A 306 10.37 25.85 9.04
CA PRO A 306 10.25 25.44 10.42
C PRO A 306 9.66 24.02 10.49
N VAL A 307 10.28 23.17 11.29
CA VAL A 307 9.78 21.84 11.62
C VAL A 307 8.47 21.98 12.39
N LYS A 308 7.45 21.22 11.99
CA LYS A 308 6.25 21.03 12.81
C LYS A 308 6.53 19.97 13.87
N PHE A 309 6.39 20.35 15.13
CA PHE A 309 6.63 19.44 16.23
C PHE A 309 5.52 18.40 16.38
N ASN A 310 5.85 17.24 16.95
CA ASN A 310 4.95 16.09 17.12
C ASN A 310 4.29 15.60 15.81
N VAL A 311 4.91 15.91 14.66
CA VAL A 311 4.49 15.45 13.34
C VAL A 311 5.66 14.70 12.71
N LYS A 312 5.38 13.53 12.12
CA LYS A 312 6.35 12.78 11.34
C LYS A 312 6.55 13.46 9.98
N THR A 313 7.80 13.66 9.59
CA THR A 313 8.19 14.15 8.27
C THR A 313 9.19 13.21 7.63
N ASP A 314 9.30 13.22 6.31
CA ASP A 314 10.29 12.44 5.59
C ASP A 314 11.72 12.85 6.02
N MET A 315 12.55 11.87 6.38
CA MET A 315 13.97 12.05 6.62
C MET A 315 14.79 11.71 5.37
N GLY A 316 14.21 10.96 4.43
CA GLY A 316 14.88 10.33 3.31
C GLY A 316 15.10 8.83 3.56
N SER A 317 15.93 8.20 2.72
CA SER A 317 16.17 6.75 2.78
C SER A 317 17.55 6.40 3.33
N ILE A 318 17.63 5.35 4.14
CA ILE A 318 18.88 4.75 4.61
C ILE A 318 19.19 3.51 3.78
N HIS A 319 20.44 3.39 3.34
CA HIS A 319 20.98 2.17 2.74
C HIS A 319 21.46 1.26 3.85
N LEU A 320 20.82 0.10 4.03
CA LEU A 320 21.20 -0.89 5.02
C LEU A 320 22.10 -1.92 4.35
N ASP A 321 23.33 -2.03 4.83
CA ASP A 321 24.38 -2.88 4.24
C ASP A 321 24.74 -4.04 5.16
N ASN A 322 25.48 -5.02 4.66
CA ASN A 322 25.98 -6.15 5.47
C ASN A 322 26.95 -5.73 6.58
N GLY A 323 27.64 -4.59 6.43
CA GLY A 323 28.69 -4.14 7.35
C GLY A 323 28.27 -3.09 8.39
N ALA A 324 26.96 -2.81 8.54
CA ALA A 324 26.45 -1.73 9.38
C ALA A 324 26.94 -0.31 9.00
N GLY A 325 27.23 -0.08 7.72
CA GLY A 325 27.76 1.20 7.22
C GLY A 325 26.71 2.27 6.91
N GLY A 326 25.43 1.87 6.86
CA GLY A 326 24.32 2.73 6.48
C GLY A 326 24.19 3.99 7.33
N ARG A 327 24.07 5.16 6.70
CA ARG A 327 23.76 6.40 7.42
C ARG A 327 23.04 7.42 6.55
N ILE A 328 22.21 8.24 7.19
CA ILE A 328 21.65 9.46 6.61
C ILE A 328 21.79 10.60 7.62
N ILE A 329 22.17 11.77 7.12
CA ILE A 329 22.46 12.96 7.94
C ILE A 329 21.54 14.08 7.47
N LYS A 330 20.79 14.68 8.40
CA LYS A 330 19.98 15.88 8.17
C LYS A 330 20.51 17.04 8.99
N GLN A 331 20.52 18.23 8.38
CA GLN A 331 21.01 19.44 9.00
C GLN A 331 19.84 20.29 9.49
N TYR A 332 19.95 20.77 10.73
CA TYR A 332 18.95 21.61 11.36
C TYR A 332 19.62 22.81 12.04
N LYS A 333 18.82 23.81 12.36
CA LYS A 333 19.23 24.90 13.25
C LYS A 333 18.16 25.13 14.32
N ALA A 334 18.59 25.22 15.56
CA ALA A 334 17.74 25.67 16.65
C ALA A 334 17.73 27.20 16.62
N LYS A 335 16.54 27.79 16.56
CA LYS A 335 16.36 29.25 16.51
C LYS A 335 15.59 29.70 17.74
N VAL A 336 16.17 30.63 18.50
CA VAL A 336 15.49 31.31 19.61
C VAL A 336 15.33 32.79 19.26
N GLU A 337 14.10 33.27 19.39
CA GLU A 337 13.75 34.66 19.12
C GLU A 337 12.70 35.18 20.12
N ALA A 338 12.65 36.49 20.29
CA ALA A 338 11.67 37.13 21.15
C ALA A 338 10.27 36.99 20.55
N ILE A 339 9.27 36.78 21.40
CA ILE A 339 7.87 36.79 21.00
C ILE A 339 7.43 38.26 20.88
N PRO A 340 6.95 38.72 19.70
CA PRO A 340 6.48 40.09 19.53
C PRO A 340 5.44 40.47 20.58
N GLY A 341 5.63 41.62 21.23
CA GLY A 341 4.74 42.13 22.29
C GLY A 341 4.87 41.45 23.66
N ALA A 342 5.61 40.35 23.80
CA ALA A 342 5.80 39.69 25.09
C ALA A 342 6.81 40.44 25.98
N VAL A 343 6.62 40.36 27.30
CA VAL A 343 7.61 40.83 28.28
C VAL A 343 8.70 39.77 28.42
N ILE A 344 9.96 40.15 28.20
CA ILE A 344 11.09 39.24 28.42
C ILE A 344 11.40 39.22 29.92
N LYS A 345 11.37 38.03 30.51
CA LYS A 345 11.68 37.83 31.93
C LYS A 345 13.06 37.23 32.07
N THR A 346 13.84 37.75 33.01
CA THR A 346 15.18 37.24 33.30
C THR A 346 15.11 35.87 33.99
N GLY A 347 16.20 35.10 33.87
CA GLY A 347 16.35 33.78 34.45
C GLY A 347 16.85 32.75 33.44
N ALA A 348 17.40 31.65 33.96
CA ALA A 348 17.77 30.51 33.12
C ALA A 348 16.50 29.86 32.55
N PHE A 349 16.61 29.35 31.32
CA PHE A 349 15.56 28.60 30.64
C PHE A 349 16.17 27.42 29.89
N SER A 350 15.37 26.39 29.67
CA SER A 350 15.75 25.23 28.86
C SER A 350 14.50 24.59 28.26
N ALA A 351 14.69 23.82 27.20
CA ALA A 351 13.65 22.99 26.58
C ALA A 351 14.28 21.64 26.22
N ALA A 352 13.54 20.56 26.47
CA ALA A 352 13.97 19.20 26.14
C ALA A 352 13.00 18.61 25.11
N MET A 353 13.56 18.15 23.99
CA MET A 353 12.82 17.49 22.92
C MET A 353 13.42 16.11 22.65
N THR A 354 12.60 15.16 22.23
CA THR A 354 13.05 13.85 21.79
C THR A 354 13.01 13.79 20.27
N VAL A 355 14.14 13.45 19.64
CA VAL A 355 14.18 13.16 18.21
C VAL A 355 13.93 11.68 18.02
N ILE A 356 12.88 11.35 17.26
CA ILE A 356 12.51 9.97 16.95
C ILE A 356 12.68 9.77 15.46
N VAL A 357 13.36 8.69 15.09
CA VAL A 357 13.48 8.24 13.71
C VAL A 357 12.78 6.90 13.58
N THR A 358 11.89 6.75 12.61
CA THR A 358 11.11 5.53 12.37
C THR A 358 11.29 5.02 10.95
N TYR A 359 11.41 3.72 10.77
CA TYR A 359 11.30 3.09 9.46
C TYR A 359 9.86 3.20 8.94
N ASN A 360 9.71 3.62 7.68
CA ASN A 360 8.44 3.77 6.99
C ASN A 360 8.09 2.55 6.13
#